data_AF-A0A2R7MLI9-F1
#
_entry.id   AF-A0A2R7MLI9-F1
#
_cell.length_a   1.000
_cell.length_b   1.000
_cell.length_c   1.000
_cell.angle_alpha   90.00
_cell.angle_beta   90.00
_cell.angle_gamma   90.00
#
_symmetry.space_group_name_H-M   'P 1'
#
loop_
_entity.id
_entity.type
_entity.pdbx_description
1 polymer ?
#
loop_
_entity_poly.entity_id
_entity_poly.type
_entity_poly.pdbx_seq_one_letter_code
_entity_poly.pdbx_strand_id
1 'polypeptide(L)'
;MFSVNHQKFMEMDELSLQKVPYFFVIDFLSENVEIYQEYEIEKEGLMIDFQEISKTKETQALDKKIVWKSFPETLESFKVGFDKVQENIRLGNSYLVNYTRKTKIDTNLTLEEIFYHSNA
;
A
#
# COMPACT_ATOMS: atom_id res chain seq x y z
N MET A 1 -25.02 -7.17 0.36
CA MET A 1 -24.41 -8.20 1.23
C MET A 1 -23.06 -8.49 0.61
N PHE A 2 -21.97 -8.08 1.24
CA PHE A 2 -20.63 -8.30 0.68
C PHE A 2 -20.40 -9.81 0.63
N SER A 3 -20.20 -10.34 -0.58
CA SER A 3 -19.80 -11.74 -0.75
C SER A 3 -18.32 -11.83 -0.43
N VAL A 4 -18.01 -11.72 0.86
CA VAL A 4 -16.65 -11.83 1.38
C VAL A 4 -16.13 -13.23 1.01
N ASN A 5 -14.89 -13.31 0.51
CA ASN A 5 -14.23 -14.57 0.21
C ASN A 5 -13.93 -15.33 1.53
N HIS A 6 -14.97 -15.95 2.10
CA HIS A 6 -14.98 -16.52 3.44
C HIS A 6 -13.83 -17.49 3.69
N GLN A 7 -13.43 -18.21 2.64
CA GLN A 7 -12.36 -19.20 2.71
C GLN A 7 -10.98 -18.57 3.03
N LYS A 8 -10.68 -17.40 2.49
CA LYS A 8 -9.40 -16.70 2.77
C LYS A 8 -9.35 -16.20 4.22
N PHE A 9 -10.46 -15.74 4.76
CA PHE A 9 -10.51 -15.35 6.17
C PHE A 9 -10.38 -16.54 7.11
N MET A 10 -10.97 -17.69 6.77
CA MET A 10 -10.75 -18.93 7.52
C MET A 10 -9.29 -19.37 7.50
N GLU A 11 -8.61 -19.25 6.34
CA GLU A 11 -7.17 -19.54 6.23
C GLU A 11 -6.33 -18.63 7.15
N MET A 12 -6.64 -17.32 7.20
CA MET A 12 -6.01 -16.39 8.14
C MET A 12 -6.26 -16.77 9.60
N ASP A 13 -7.49 -17.16 9.95
CA ASP A 13 -7.86 -17.59 11.30
C ASP A 13 -7.09 -18.86 11.71
N GLU A 14 -7.00 -19.84 10.82
CA GLU A 14 -6.28 -21.09 11.04
C GLU A 14 -4.78 -20.84 11.27
N LEU A 15 -4.13 -20.05 10.42
CA LEU A 15 -2.72 -19.69 10.57
C LEU A 15 -2.48 -18.93 11.89
N SER A 16 -3.39 -18.04 12.26
CA SER A 16 -3.34 -17.27 13.52
C SER A 16 -3.46 -18.19 14.74
N LEU A 17 -4.39 -19.15 14.73
CA LEU A 17 -4.56 -20.16 15.78
C LEU A 17 -3.32 -21.05 15.94
N GLN A 18 -2.67 -21.38 14.82
CA GLN A 18 -1.42 -22.14 14.80
C GLN A 18 -0.19 -21.31 15.17
N LYS A 19 -0.33 -19.99 15.35
CA LYS A 19 0.76 -19.04 15.59
C LYS A 19 1.82 -19.04 14.47
N VAL A 20 1.37 -19.25 13.23
CA VAL A 20 2.22 -19.16 12.04
C VAL A 20 2.16 -17.72 11.53
N PRO A 21 3.29 -17.00 11.41
CA PRO A 21 3.31 -15.69 10.77
C PRO A 21 2.95 -15.77 9.29
N TYR A 22 2.13 -14.83 8.81
CA TYR A 22 1.76 -14.70 7.41
C TYR A 22 1.59 -13.23 7.01
N PHE A 23 1.83 -12.95 5.74
CA PHE A 23 1.57 -11.69 5.08
C PHE A 23 0.26 -11.79 4.30
N PHE A 24 -0.50 -10.71 4.23
CA PHE A 24 -1.73 -10.67 3.44
C PHE A 24 -1.91 -9.33 2.73
N VAL A 25 -2.55 -9.36 1.57
CA VAL A 25 -2.96 -8.20 0.78
C VAL A 25 -4.44 -8.31 0.50
N ILE A 26 -5.17 -7.23 0.75
CA ILE A 26 -6.63 -7.18 0.57
C ILE A 26 -7.04 -5.84 -0.03
N ASP A 27 -7.98 -5.88 -0.98
CA ASP A 27 -8.58 -4.66 -1.52
C ASP A 27 -9.67 -4.08 -0.60
N PHE A 28 -10.07 -2.83 -0.86
CA PHE A 28 -11.04 -2.13 -0.03
C PHE A 28 -12.42 -2.82 0.05
N LEU A 29 -12.83 -3.52 -1.01
CA LEU A 29 -14.11 -4.22 -1.07
C LEU A 29 -14.02 -5.66 -0.53
N SER A 30 -12.81 -6.10 -0.14
CA SER A 30 -12.50 -7.46 0.29
C SER A 30 -12.82 -8.52 -0.77
N GLU A 31 -12.75 -8.15 -2.05
CA GLU A 31 -13.02 -9.06 -3.18
C GLU A 31 -11.80 -9.93 -3.48
N ASN A 32 -10.61 -9.34 -3.43
CA ASN A 32 -9.34 -10.01 -3.63
C ASN A 32 -8.58 -10.06 -2.29
N VAL A 33 -8.28 -11.28 -1.85
CA VAL A 33 -7.49 -11.56 -0.64
C VAL A 33 -6.38 -12.54 -1.01
N GLU A 34 -5.15 -12.12 -0.85
CA GLU A 34 -3.95 -12.93 -1.05
C GLU A 34 -3.26 -13.11 0.30
N ILE A 35 -2.79 -14.33 0.57
CA ILE A 35 -2.17 -14.74 1.82
C ILE A 35 -0.89 -15.49 1.46
N TYR A 36 0.19 -15.15 2.14
CA TYR A 36 1.51 -15.71 1.90
C TYR A 36 2.18 -16.03 3.25
N GLN A 37 2.59 -17.27 3.44
CA GLN A 37 3.52 -17.61 4.50
C GLN A 37 4.93 -17.12 4.14
N GLU A 38 5.81 -17.01 5.12
CA GLU A 38 7.14 -16.40 4.94
C GLU A 38 7.96 -17.01 3.79
N TYR A 39 7.88 -18.33 3.60
CA TYR A 39 8.60 -19.03 2.53
C TYR A 39 8.02 -18.80 1.13
N GLU A 40 6.78 -18.33 1.04
CA GLU A 40 6.07 -18.06 -0.23
C GLU A 40 6.37 -16.66 -0.75
N ILE A 41 6.64 -15.70 0.14
CA ILE A 41 6.81 -14.28 -0.19
C ILE A 41 7.94 -14.09 -1.22
N GLU A 42 9.13 -14.63 -0.95
CA GLU A 42 10.26 -14.54 -1.89
C GLU A 42 10.01 -15.31 -3.20
N LYS A 43 9.30 -16.44 -3.12
CA LYS A 43 9.00 -17.30 -4.27
C LYS A 43 8.08 -16.58 -5.27
N GLU A 44 7.16 -15.78 -4.76
CA GLU A 44 6.22 -14.97 -5.54
C GLU A 44 6.82 -13.63 -5.99
N GLY A 45 8.10 -13.36 -5.67
CA GLY A 45 8.80 -12.14 -6.05
C GLY A 45 8.36 -10.90 -5.26
N LEU A 46 7.73 -11.10 -4.10
CA LEU A 46 7.31 -10.01 -3.22
C LEU A 46 8.47 -9.56 -2.33
N MET A 47 8.55 -8.25 -2.12
CA MET A 47 9.49 -7.63 -1.18
C MET A 47 8.70 -6.90 -0.11
N ILE A 48 8.93 -7.29 1.15
CA ILE A 48 8.31 -6.69 2.32
C ILE A 48 9.39 -6.34 3.34
N ASP A 49 9.15 -5.26 4.08
CA ASP A 49 9.99 -4.85 5.19
C ASP A 49 9.11 -4.56 6.40
N PHE A 50 9.18 -5.44 7.39
CA PHE A 50 8.55 -5.28 8.69
C PHE A 50 9.65 -5.31 9.75
N GLN A 51 9.49 -4.53 10.83
CA GLN A 51 10.53 -4.34 11.85
C GLN A 51 11.16 -5.64 12.39
N GLU A 52 10.40 -6.74 12.48
CA GLU A 52 10.88 -8.05 12.96
C GLU A 52 11.19 -9.06 11.84
N ILE A 53 10.81 -8.77 10.59
CA ILE A 53 10.96 -9.64 9.40
C ILE A 53 11.73 -8.89 8.31
N SER A 54 12.72 -8.08 8.71
CA SER A 54 13.51 -7.33 7.75
C SER A 54 14.56 -8.24 7.12
N LYS A 55 14.28 -8.68 5.89
CA LYS A 55 15.24 -9.38 5.02
C LYS A 55 15.92 -8.42 4.05
N THR A 56 16.05 -7.14 4.42
CA THR A 56 16.77 -6.19 3.55
C THR A 56 18.24 -6.59 3.50
N LYS A 57 18.63 -7.14 2.35
CA LYS A 57 20.03 -7.30 1.96
C LYS A 57 20.70 -5.92 2.05
N GLU A 58 21.99 -5.90 2.34
CA GLU A 58 22.80 -4.68 2.31
C GLU A 58 22.48 -3.88 1.05
N THR A 59 22.04 -2.63 1.23
CA THR A 59 21.59 -1.78 0.13
C THR A 59 22.80 -1.42 -0.72
N GLN A 60 22.84 -1.94 -1.95
CA GLN A 60 23.83 -1.52 -2.93
C GLN A 60 23.63 -0.03 -3.23
N ALA A 61 24.71 0.73 -3.38
CA ALA A 61 24.60 2.13 -3.73
C ALA A 61 23.90 2.29 -5.10
N LEU A 62 23.07 3.32 -5.24
CA LEU A 62 22.55 3.71 -6.56
C LEU A 62 23.68 4.30 -7.39
N ASP A 63 24.25 3.48 -8.28
CA ASP A 63 25.34 3.89 -9.19
C ASP A 63 24.85 4.73 -10.38
N LYS A 64 23.66 5.32 -10.29
CA LYS A 64 23.07 6.17 -11.33
C LYS A 64 22.44 7.43 -10.74
N LYS A 65 22.43 8.49 -11.55
CA LYS A 65 21.72 9.72 -11.21
C LYS A 65 20.22 9.45 -11.18
N ILE A 66 19.57 9.75 -10.06
CA ILE A 66 18.12 9.65 -9.90
C ILE A 66 17.44 10.71 -10.76
N VAL A 67 16.48 10.29 -11.57
CA VAL A 67 15.54 11.16 -12.28
C VAL A 67 14.20 11.04 -11.58
N TRP A 68 13.69 12.13 -11.02
CA TRP A 68 12.39 12.15 -10.36
C TRP A 68 11.59 13.36 -10.82
N LYS A 69 10.57 13.15 -11.64
CA LYS A 69 9.71 14.21 -12.17
C LYS A 69 8.28 13.98 -11.74
N SER A 70 7.75 14.88 -10.92
CA SER A 70 6.36 14.87 -10.47
C SER A 70 5.48 15.78 -11.32
N PHE A 71 4.21 15.40 -11.46
CA PHE A 71 3.19 16.17 -12.16
C PHE A 71 1.99 16.39 -11.24
N PRO A 72 2.14 17.19 -10.17
CA PRO A 72 1.05 17.46 -9.24
C PRO A 72 -0.03 18.31 -9.90
N GLU A 73 -1.28 18.13 -9.47
CA GLU A 73 -2.35 19.09 -9.77
C GLU A 73 -2.06 20.45 -9.12
N THR A 74 -2.69 21.51 -9.63
CA THR A 74 -2.59 22.81 -9.00
C THR A 74 -3.35 22.83 -7.66
N LEU A 75 -2.95 23.76 -6.78
CA LEU A 75 -3.62 23.95 -5.49
C LEU A 75 -5.11 24.29 -5.69
N GLU A 76 -5.43 25.05 -6.72
CA GLU A 76 -6.80 25.43 -7.06
C GLU A 76 -7.65 24.21 -7.43
N SER A 77 -7.10 23.28 -8.24
CA SER A 77 -7.78 22.01 -8.57
C SER A 77 -8.02 21.16 -7.32
N PHE A 78 -7.00 21.03 -6.46
CA PHE A 78 -7.13 20.30 -5.20
C PHE A 78 -8.20 20.92 -4.29
N LYS A 79 -8.23 22.27 -4.21
CA LYS A 79 -9.11 23.04 -3.35
C LYS A 79 -10.59 22.80 -3.65
N VAL A 80 -10.98 22.61 -4.91
CA VAL A 80 -12.37 22.33 -5.30
C VAL A 80 -12.94 21.13 -4.54
N GLY A 81 -12.21 20.01 -4.51
CA GLY A 81 -12.69 18.82 -3.79
C GLY A 81 -12.48 18.92 -2.28
N PHE A 82 -11.44 19.63 -1.81
CA PHE A 82 -11.25 19.91 -0.39
C PHE A 82 -12.44 20.69 0.20
N ASP A 83 -12.86 21.77 -0.48
CA ASP A 83 -13.98 22.60 -0.03
C ASP A 83 -15.28 21.81 0.01
N LYS A 84 -15.52 20.96 -0.99
CA LYS A 84 -16.68 20.04 -1.02
C LYS A 84 -16.67 19.08 0.17
N VAL A 85 -15.52 18.50 0.51
CA VAL A 85 -15.39 17.62 1.67
C VAL A 85 -15.69 18.38 2.97
N GLN A 86 -15.11 19.56 3.12
CA GLN A 86 -15.32 20.42 4.29
C GLN A 86 -16.78 20.84 4.46
N GLU A 87 -17.46 21.18 3.37
CA GLU A 87 -18.90 21.49 3.37
C GLU A 87 -19.73 20.31 3.86
N ASN A 88 -19.49 19.11 3.33
CA ASN A 88 -20.25 17.93 3.71
C ASN A 88 -20.01 17.49 5.17
N ILE A 89 -18.79 17.69 5.68
CA ILE A 89 -18.51 17.46 7.11
C ILE A 89 -19.32 18.45 7.97
N ARG A 90 -19.37 19.74 7.60
CA ARG A 90 -20.16 20.74 8.35
C ARG A 90 -21.67 20.47 8.32
N LEU A 91 -22.18 19.92 7.23
CA LEU A 91 -23.58 19.52 7.10
C LEU A 91 -23.92 18.24 7.89
N GLY A 92 -22.91 17.54 8.42
CA GLY A 92 -23.11 16.28 9.14
C GLY A 92 -23.28 15.06 8.23
N ASN A 93 -22.94 15.16 6.94
CA ASN A 93 -23.05 14.05 6.00
C ASN A 93 -21.95 12.98 6.18
N SER A 94 -20.82 13.36 6.78
CA SER A 94 -19.76 12.45 7.20
C SER A 94 -18.96 13.08 8.34
N TYR A 95 -18.34 12.23 9.16
CA TYR A 95 -17.43 12.66 10.24
C TYR A 95 -15.97 12.66 9.81
N LEU A 96 -15.59 11.81 8.84
CA LEU A 96 -14.23 11.67 8.35
C LEU A 96 -14.24 11.30 6.87
N VAL A 97 -13.37 11.95 6.09
CA VAL A 97 -13.17 11.63 4.68
C VAL A 97 -11.68 11.70 4.36
N ASN A 98 -11.11 10.59 3.87
CA ASN A 98 -9.74 10.52 3.37
C ASN A 98 -9.71 11.00 1.92
N TYR A 99 -9.52 12.31 1.74
CA TYR A 99 -9.48 12.93 0.43
C TYR A 99 -8.06 12.95 -0.15
N THR A 100 -7.86 12.27 -1.28
CA THR A 100 -6.55 12.14 -1.93
C THR A 100 -6.60 12.54 -3.41
N ARG A 101 -5.41 12.75 -4.01
CA ARG A 101 -5.22 13.01 -5.43
C ARG A 101 -4.09 12.15 -5.98
N LYS A 102 -4.29 11.64 -7.20
CA LYS A 102 -3.27 10.91 -7.93
C LYS A 102 -2.28 11.88 -8.55
N THR A 103 -1.00 11.70 -8.26
CA THR A 103 0.09 12.46 -8.91
C THR A 103 0.91 11.49 -9.75
N LYS A 104 1.07 11.79 -11.04
CA LYS A 104 1.96 11.00 -11.91
C LYS A 104 3.42 11.30 -11.51
N ILE A 105 4.24 10.25 -11.44
CA ILE A 105 5.69 10.34 -11.29
C ILE A 105 6.33 9.66 -12.50
N ASP A 106 7.26 10.35 -13.17
CA ASP A 106 8.17 9.76 -14.16
C ASP A 106 9.55 9.64 -13.51
N THR A 107 10.10 8.42 -13.50
CA THR A 107 11.39 8.10 -12.87
C THR A 107 12.16 7.05 -13.66
N ASN A 108 13.49 7.05 -13.52
CA ASN A 108 14.38 6.02 -14.07
C ASN A 108 14.66 4.88 -13.08
N LEU A 109 13.96 4.84 -11.95
CA LEU A 109 14.07 3.81 -10.94
C LEU A 109 13.11 2.64 -11.21
N THR A 110 13.55 1.42 -10.92
CA THR A 110 12.67 0.24 -10.81
C THR A 110 11.95 0.24 -9.46
N LEU A 111 10.91 -0.59 -9.33
CA LEU A 111 10.23 -0.75 -8.04
C LEU A 111 11.15 -1.33 -6.96
N GLU A 112 12.08 -2.20 -7.33
CA GLU A 112 13.09 -2.78 -6.43
C GLU A 112 14.06 -1.71 -5.91
N GLU A 113 14.57 -0.85 -6.80
CA GLU A 113 15.41 0.28 -6.40
C GLU A 113 14.63 1.25 -5.50
N ILE A 114 13.35 1.50 -5.80
CA ILE A 114 12.52 2.33 -4.92
C ILE A 114 12.36 1.68 -3.55
N PHE A 115 12.09 0.37 -3.49
CA PHE A 115 11.92 -0.36 -2.25
C PHE A 115 13.17 -0.28 -1.36
N TYR A 116 14.35 -0.60 -1.91
CA TYR A 116 15.61 -0.61 -1.14
C TYR A 116 16.12 0.78 -0.73
N HIS A 117 15.73 1.84 -1.43
CA HIS A 117 16.24 3.21 -1.18
C HIS A 117 15.21 4.15 -0.55
N SER A 118 13.99 3.70 -0.34
CA SER A 118 12.99 4.45 0.40
C SER A 118 13.19 4.25 1.89
N ASN A 119 13.14 5.34 2.66
CA ASN A 119 13.08 5.28 4.11
C ASN A 119 11.68 5.74 4.52
N ALA A 120 10.96 4.89 5.24
CA ALA A 120 9.59 5.15 5.68
C ALA A 120 9.56 5.94 6.99
#